data_AF-A0A4Y8V9C6-F1
#
_entry.id   AF-A0A4Y8V9C6-F1
#
_cell.length_a   1.000
_cell.length_b   1.000
_cell.length_c   1.000
_cell.angle_alpha   90.00
_cell.angle_beta   90.00
_cell.angle_gamma   90.00
#
_symmetry.space_group_name_H-M   'P 1'
#
loop_
_entity.id
_entity.type
_entity.pdbx_description
1 polymer ?
#
loop_
_entity_poly.entity_id
_entity_poly.type
_entity_poly.pdbx_seq_one_letter_code
_entity_poly.pdbx_strand_id
1 'polypeptide(L)'
;MRPKPPAPPGPVRPNTPVDPLAQPPRLRPLFPQPPQHQSPEPFTSRGQNPGHTPPPAGTSEQPRVQISDLPGGSRQTPTSLNGYLLSPGLLRNMQPANEEGLRYIVGRQFVDVKEIGTVYVEFDDSLGTYRAMDPYRKLAPGPALHRNTGETTWSLSRPLKRPHPTDSDGAAVVSSKQPSPEPLPIHLKAATTELLNEHFKRLYPQMTHGERVVLLRSYNLSPRQHVRLRDDLITNPLMLPRWADSHKLRSMDVDDPTRFDALHQEIEPLLLPLRNGKLLPRDLGDFDESVSAEFLEAFRAKLGYLRNISGCLYRKDIPGLFRADERTPFEFYNDDRMLPRLKHPRGATTEKPISATVSLQLVKAYAHNGIGSPDPDYLRYNNQKNKYPGRKPGEPDVEPGESDNDWSDVSDVELDAERNYETIRHNQQFVFAYVIDTRNMEVVLREENHVLNDAATRKGAWFPDDELEALISTSKRGIESQRLWLLDSTLTRAAKVDDISQQAKYGDSIEERTHSGAFNRHEYDALIDKVALAGKPTLTLDPGQEWFANDIVWPE
;
A
#
# COMPACT_ATOMS: atom_id res chain seq x y z
N MET A 1 -24.71 15.39 -32.32
CA MET A 1 -23.71 14.55 -33.02
C MET A 1 -22.88 15.46 -33.93
N ARG A 2 -21.56 15.45 -33.78
CA ARG A 2 -20.60 16.22 -34.58
C ARG A 2 -19.47 15.25 -35.00
N PRO A 3 -19.05 15.19 -36.28
CA PRO A 3 -18.09 14.20 -36.74
C PRO A 3 -16.65 14.53 -36.28
N LYS A 4 -15.90 13.48 -35.96
CA LYS A 4 -14.50 13.51 -35.53
C LYS A 4 -13.58 13.75 -36.74
N PRO A 5 -12.56 14.63 -36.66
CA PRO A 5 -11.64 14.89 -37.77
C PRO A 5 -10.64 13.72 -37.97
N PRO A 6 -10.10 13.52 -39.19
CA PRO A 6 -9.21 12.41 -39.51
C PRO A 6 -7.81 12.60 -38.91
N ALA A 7 -7.16 11.49 -38.57
CA ALA A 7 -5.81 11.45 -38.02
C ALA A 7 -4.74 11.74 -39.09
N PRO A 8 -3.61 12.39 -38.72
CA PRO A 8 -2.52 12.68 -39.64
C PRO A 8 -1.70 11.41 -39.99
N PRO A 9 -1.05 11.36 -41.18
CA PRO A 9 -0.31 10.20 -41.64
C PRO A 9 1.00 10.01 -40.87
N GLY A 10 1.28 8.76 -40.48
CA GLY A 10 2.52 8.37 -39.80
C GLY A 10 3.75 8.37 -40.72
N PRO A 11 4.96 8.35 -40.14
CA PRO A 11 6.21 8.48 -40.88
C PRO A 11 6.56 7.22 -41.70
N VAL A 12 7.07 7.47 -42.91
CA VAL A 12 7.51 6.49 -43.91
C VAL A 12 8.79 5.78 -43.44
N ARG A 13 8.78 4.44 -43.41
CA ARG A 13 9.98 3.61 -43.20
C ARG A 13 10.80 3.54 -44.51
N PRO A 14 12.13 3.68 -44.47
CA PRO A 14 12.96 3.41 -45.63
C PRO A 14 13.10 1.89 -45.87
N ASN A 15 12.87 1.49 -47.11
CA ASN A 15 13.05 0.13 -47.63
C ASN A 15 14.53 -0.28 -47.61
N THR A 16 14.80 -1.53 -47.21
CA THR A 16 16.08 -2.21 -47.45
C THR A 16 15.78 -3.58 -48.08
N PRO A 17 16.55 -4.05 -49.08
CA PRO A 17 16.11 -5.14 -49.97
C PRO A 17 16.21 -6.52 -49.32
N VAL A 18 15.29 -7.39 -49.72
CA VAL A 18 15.24 -8.82 -49.40
C VAL A 18 16.30 -9.57 -50.23
N ASP A 19 17.15 -10.36 -49.57
CA ASP A 19 17.95 -11.42 -50.22
C ASP A 19 17.34 -12.79 -49.83
N PRO A 20 16.86 -13.59 -50.79
CA PRO A 20 16.18 -14.86 -50.52
C PRO A 20 17.13 -16.04 -50.74
N LEU A 21 17.72 -16.60 -49.67
CA LEU A 21 18.20 -18.01 -49.61
C LEU A 21 18.83 -18.32 -48.25
N ALA A 22 18.02 -18.79 -47.29
CA ALA A 22 18.42 -19.72 -46.22
C ALA A 22 17.22 -20.03 -45.31
N GLN A 23 16.42 -21.04 -45.66
CA GLN A 23 15.56 -21.74 -44.70
C GLN A 23 16.14 -23.13 -44.44
N PRO A 24 16.37 -23.53 -43.18
CA PRO A 24 16.42 -24.93 -42.80
C PRO A 24 15.03 -25.42 -42.33
N PRO A 25 14.73 -26.73 -42.43
CA PRO A 25 13.37 -27.24 -42.49
C PRO A 25 12.72 -27.44 -41.11
N ARG A 26 11.42 -27.18 -41.04
CA ARG A 26 10.53 -27.58 -39.94
C ARG A 26 10.32 -29.10 -39.96
N LEU A 27 10.82 -29.80 -38.95
CA LEU A 27 10.45 -31.19 -38.67
C LEU A 27 9.28 -31.22 -37.69
N ARG A 28 8.10 -31.65 -38.17
CA ARG A 28 6.96 -32.07 -37.34
C ARG A 28 7.16 -33.53 -36.94
N PRO A 29 7.02 -33.91 -35.67
CA PRO A 29 6.82 -35.30 -35.30
C PRO A 29 5.36 -35.71 -35.57
N LEU A 30 5.18 -36.70 -36.46
CA LEU A 30 3.96 -37.50 -36.58
C LEU A 30 3.87 -38.40 -35.35
N PHE A 31 2.81 -38.27 -34.54
CA PHE A 31 2.46 -39.31 -33.57
C PHE A 31 1.59 -40.38 -34.26
N PRO A 32 1.89 -41.68 -34.09
CA PRO A 32 1.03 -42.75 -34.58
C PRO A 32 -0.23 -42.92 -33.71
N GLN A 33 -1.39 -43.05 -34.36
CA GLN A 33 -2.61 -43.59 -33.74
C GLN A 33 -2.43 -45.07 -33.36
N PRO A 34 -2.98 -45.49 -32.21
CA PRO A 34 -3.44 -46.86 -32.02
C PRO A 34 -4.98 -46.96 -32.10
N PRO A 35 -5.52 -48.16 -32.35
CA PRO A 35 -6.81 -48.37 -33.01
C PRO A 35 -8.03 -48.36 -32.08
N GLN A 36 -9.18 -48.04 -32.67
CA GLN A 36 -10.51 -48.26 -32.11
C GLN A 36 -10.79 -49.77 -31.96
N HIS A 37 -11.15 -50.21 -30.76
CA HIS A 37 -11.86 -51.47 -30.54
C HIS A 37 -13.03 -51.28 -29.57
N GLN A 38 -14.22 -51.21 -30.17
CA GLN A 38 -15.50 -51.83 -29.82
C GLN A 38 -15.68 -52.37 -28.39
N SER A 39 -16.70 -51.83 -27.71
CA SER A 39 -17.38 -52.43 -26.56
C SER A 39 -17.94 -53.82 -26.90
N PRO A 40 -18.00 -54.71 -25.89
CA PRO A 40 -19.26 -55.41 -25.65
C PRO A 40 -19.58 -55.58 -24.15
N GLU A 41 -20.80 -55.21 -23.77
CA GLU A 41 -21.58 -55.78 -22.66
C GLU A 41 -22.73 -56.59 -23.32
N PRO A 42 -23.51 -57.45 -22.63
CA PRO A 42 -23.32 -58.11 -21.33
C PRO A 42 -23.59 -59.64 -21.40
N PHE A 43 -23.23 -60.41 -20.37
CA PHE A 43 -23.90 -61.68 -20.08
C PHE A 43 -24.21 -61.84 -18.60
N THR A 44 -25.48 -62.12 -18.35
CA THR A 44 -26.14 -62.37 -17.07
C THR A 44 -26.07 -63.84 -16.67
N SER A 45 -26.10 -64.10 -15.36
CA SER A 45 -26.84 -65.16 -14.63
C SER A 45 -26.04 -65.67 -13.43
N ARG A 46 -26.59 -66.07 -12.28
CA ARG A 46 -27.91 -65.96 -11.62
C ARG A 46 -27.75 -66.72 -10.29
N GLY A 47 -28.40 -66.23 -9.22
CA GLY A 47 -28.83 -67.03 -8.06
C GLY A 47 -28.30 -66.50 -6.73
N GLN A 48 -29.08 -66.33 -5.66
CA GLN A 48 -30.49 -66.62 -5.37
C GLN A 48 -30.90 -65.70 -4.19
N ASN A 49 -32.06 -65.05 -4.28
CA ASN A 49 -32.90 -64.70 -3.12
C ASN A 49 -34.04 -65.73 -3.08
N PRO A 50 -34.72 -65.94 -1.93
CA PRO A 50 -36.02 -65.28 -1.82
C PRO A 50 -36.43 -64.85 -0.39
N GLY A 51 -37.21 -63.77 -0.32
CA GLY A 51 -37.91 -63.34 0.88
C GLY A 51 -38.69 -62.02 0.72
N HIS A 52 -39.73 -62.03 -0.12
CA HIS A 52 -40.83 -61.06 -0.29
C HIS A 52 -41.56 -60.72 1.05
N THR A 53 -42.29 -59.63 1.35
CA THR A 53 -42.93 -58.47 0.64
C THR A 53 -43.48 -57.46 1.71
N PRO A 54 -43.95 -56.23 1.33
CA PRO A 54 -44.24 -55.04 2.17
C PRO A 54 -45.77 -54.74 2.32
N PRO A 55 -46.28 -53.47 2.52
CA PRO A 55 -46.16 -52.46 3.58
C PRO A 55 -47.55 -52.15 4.25
N PRO A 56 -47.72 -51.05 5.04
CA PRO A 56 -48.45 -49.91 4.44
C PRO A 56 -47.98 -48.51 4.89
N ALA A 57 -48.43 -47.51 4.13
CA ALA A 57 -48.19 -46.08 4.28
C ALA A 57 -49.10 -45.41 5.34
N GLY A 58 -48.63 -44.28 5.91
CA GLY A 58 -49.48 -43.37 6.66
C GLY A 58 -48.76 -42.24 7.41
N THR A 59 -48.68 -41.07 6.76
CA THR A 59 -48.81 -39.70 7.33
C THR A 59 -47.77 -39.13 8.32
N SER A 60 -47.12 -38.07 7.83
CA SER A 60 -46.71 -36.80 8.48
C SER A 60 -46.06 -36.84 9.88
N GLU A 61 -44.72 -36.79 9.89
CA GLU A 61 -43.97 -36.17 10.98
C GLU A 61 -44.00 -34.63 10.82
N GLN A 62 -44.70 -33.96 11.72
CA GLN A 62 -44.11 -32.83 12.44
C GLN A 62 -43.80 -33.33 13.85
N PRO A 63 -42.63 -32.99 14.41
CA PRO A 63 -42.70 -32.51 15.77
C PRO A 63 -41.83 -31.27 16.03
N ARG A 64 -42.54 -30.28 16.59
CA ARG A 64 -42.20 -29.67 17.89
C ARG A 64 -41.02 -28.70 17.90
N VAL A 65 -41.36 -27.44 17.58
CA VAL A 65 -40.67 -26.25 18.05
C VAL A 65 -40.48 -26.34 19.57
N GLN A 66 -39.22 -26.47 20.02
CA GLN A 66 -38.83 -26.07 21.37
C GLN A 66 -38.53 -24.57 21.34
N ILE A 67 -39.40 -23.78 21.96
CA ILE A 67 -39.12 -22.40 22.32
C ILE A 67 -38.26 -22.46 23.58
N SER A 68 -36.95 -22.26 23.42
CA SER A 68 -36.10 -21.87 24.54
C SER A 68 -36.06 -20.35 24.56
N ASP A 69 -36.52 -19.76 25.67
CA ASP A 69 -36.43 -18.33 25.91
C ASP A 69 -34.96 -17.89 25.86
N LEU A 70 -34.66 -17.02 24.90
CA LEU A 70 -33.40 -16.30 24.82
C LEU A 70 -33.22 -15.50 26.11
N PRO A 71 -32.07 -15.58 26.82
CA PRO A 71 -31.76 -14.57 27.82
C PRO A 71 -31.72 -13.23 27.10
N GLY A 72 -32.54 -12.29 27.56
CA GLY A 72 -32.79 -11.00 26.93
C GLY A 72 -31.51 -10.37 26.42
N GLY A 73 -31.30 -10.47 25.11
CA GLY A 73 -30.27 -9.73 24.42
C GLY A 73 -30.60 -8.27 24.62
N SER A 74 -29.83 -7.60 25.47
CA SER A 74 -29.70 -6.15 25.42
C SER A 74 -29.60 -5.79 23.94
N ARG A 75 -30.58 -5.03 23.43
CA ARG A 75 -30.54 -4.45 22.09
C ARG A 75 -29.42 -3.42 22.12
N GLN A 76 -28.19 -3.90 22.08
CA GLN A 76 -27.01 -3.08 21.89
C GLN A 76 -27.16 -2.48 20.50
N THR A 77 -27.56 -1.22 20.45
CA THR A 77 -27.31 -0.40 19.26
C THR A 77 -25.82 -0.48 18.98
N PRO A 78 -25.39 -0.97 17.80
CA PRO A 78 -23.97 -1.01 17.46
C PRO A 78 -23.46 0.43 17.60
N THR A 79 -22.64 0.69 18.62
CA THR A 79 -22.11 2.04 18.86
C THR A 79 -20.91 2.32 17.95
N SER A 80 -20.43 1.28 17.25
CA SER A 80 -19.28 1.33 16.37
C SER A 80 -19.71 1.43 14.90
N LEU A 81 -19.11 2.38 14.18
CA LEU A 81 -19.27 2.57 12.73
C LEU A 81 -18.36 1.66 11.90
N ASN A 82 -17.40 0.96 12.51
CA ASN A 82 -16.30 0.32 11.80
C ASN A 82 -16.77 -0.72 10.76
N GLY A 83 -17.89 -1.40 11.00
CA GLY A 83 -18.46 -2.36 10.04
C GLY A 83 -19.23 -1.74 8.87
N TYR A 84 -19.53 -0.45 8.92
CA TYR A 84 -20.31 0.28 7.91
C TYR A 84 -19.44 1.24 7.07
N LEU A 85 -18.16 1.37 7.41
CA LEU A 85 -17.22 2.20 6.68
C LEU A 85 -16.97 1.62 5.30
N LEU A 86 -17.16 2.47 4.29
CA LEU A 86 -16.84 2.12 2.94
C LEU A 86 -15.33 2.06 2.77
N SER A 87 -14.86 1.05 2.04
CA SER A 87 -13.47 0.98 1.64
C SER A 87 -13.13 2.19 0.76
N PRO A 88 -11.92 2.77 0.89
CA PRO A 88 -11.49 3.91 0.07
C PRO A 88 -11.63 3.67 -1.44
N GLY A 89 -11.52 2.41 -1.88
CA GLY A 89 -11.76 2.01 -3.28
C GLY A 89 -13.18 2.28 -3.77
N LEU A 90 -14.19 2.19 -2.90
CA LEU A 90 -15.58 2.52 -3.23
C LEU A 90 -15.84 4.04 -3.32
N LEU A 91 -14.92 4.86 -2.79
CA LEU A 91 -15.01 6.32 -2.78
C LEU A 91 -14.41 6.93 -4.06
N ARG A 92 -13.71 6.13 -4.87
CA ARG A 92 -13.06 6.58 -6.11
C ARG A 92 -14.14 6.98 -7.13
N ASN A 93 -14.16 8.26 -7.51
CA ASN A 93 -15.17 8.91 -8.36
C ASN A 93 -16.50 9.29 -7.68
N MET A 94 -16.57 9.23 -6.35
CA MET A 94 -17.76 9.71 -5.62
C MET A 94 -17.82 11.24 -5.63
N GLN A 95 -19.00 11.79 -5.93
CA GLN A 95 -19.20 13.24 -5.92
C GLN A 95 -19.03 13.83 -4.50
N PRO A 96 -18.65 15.12 -4.40
CA PRO A 96 -18.59 15.80 -3.12
C PRO A 96 -19.98 15.87 -2.46
N ALA A 97 -20.00 16.01 -1.14
CA ALA A 97 -21.24 16.15 -0.40
C ALA A 97 -21.98 17.45 -0.79
N ASN A 98 -23.31 17.38 -0.87
CA ASN A 98 -24.16 18.52 -1.17
C ASN A 98 -24.33 19.44 0.06
N GLU A 99 -25.19 20.47 -0.04
CA GLU A 99 -25.44 21.42 1.05
C GLU A 99 -26.03 20.77 2.31
N GLU A 100 -26.63 19.58 2.20
CA GLU A 100 -27.11 18.76 3.31
C GLU A 100 -26.04 17.82 3.89
N GLY A 101 -24.84 17.80 3.32
CA GLY A 101 -23.78 16.87 3.71
C GLY A 101 -23.99 15.44 3.21
N LEU A 102 -24.84 15.25 2.20
CA LEU A 102 -25.14 13.96 1.57
C LEU A 102 -24.41 13.82 0.24
N ARG A 103 -23.91 12.62 -0.02
CA ARG A 103 -23.35 12.19 -1.31
C ARG A 103 -24.30 11.20 -1.97
N TYR A 104 -24.32 11.19 -3.30
CA TYR A 104 -25.19 10.33 -4.09
C TYR A 104 -24.38 9.48 -5.08
N ILE A 105 -24.60 8.17 -5.06
CA ILE A 105 -24.14 7.24 -6.10
C ILE A 105 -25.29 6.33 -6.48
N VAL A 106 -25.71 6.35 -7.75
CA VAL A 106 -26.72 5.44 -8.32
C VAL A 106 -27.98 5.32 -7.42
N GLY A 107 -28.51 6.47 -6.98
CA GLY A 107 -29.74 6.55 -6.15
C GLY A 107 -29.56 6.19 -4.67
N ARG A 108 -28.34 5.93 -4.20
CA ARG A 108 -28.01 5.64 -2.80
C ARG A 108 -27.37 6.85 -2.13
N GLN A 109 -27.63 7.02 -0.83
CA GLN A 109 -27.18 8.15 -0.03
C GLN A 109 -26.01 7.76 0.88
N PHE A 110 -25.01 8.63 0.95
CA PHE A 110 -23.80 8.43 1.77
C PHE A 110 -23.47 9.70 2.53
N VAL A 111 -22.78 9.57 3.67
CA VAL A 111 -22.32 10.71 4.46
C VAL A 111 -20.88 10.53 4.90
N ASP A 112 -20.15 11.64 5.01
CA ASP A 112 -18.82 11.65 5.62
C ASP A 112 -18.96 11.87 7.12
N VAL A 113 -18.55 10.87 7.89
CA VAL A 113 -18.48 10.99 9.34
C VAL A 113 -17.12 11.59 9.70
N LYS A 114 -17.15 12.73 10.39
CA LYS A 114 -15.96 13.52 10.72
C LYS A 114 -14.92 12.65 11.44
N GLU A 115 -13.68 12.68 10.96
CA GLU A 115 -12.53 11.94 11.51
C GLU A 115 -12.66 10.40 11.47
N ILE A 116 -13.70 9.86 10.84
CA ILE A 116 -13.95 8.41 10.77
C ILE A 116 -13.96 7.92 9.33
N GLY A 117 -14.73 8.54 8.43
CA GLY A 117 -14.83 8.14 7.03
C GLY A 117 -16.26 8.10 6.50
N THR A 118 -16.42 7.65 5.25
CA THR A 118 -17.72 7.67 4.57
C THR A 118 -18.50 6.38 4.85
N VAL A 119 -19.80 6.50 5.13
CA VAL A 119 -20.72 5.37 5.31
C VAL A 119 -21.94 5.51 4.41
N TYR A 120 -22.52 4.37 4.04
CA TYR A 120 -23.84 4.30 3.40
C TYR A 120 -24.94 4.55 4.45
N VAL A 121 -25.96 5.33 4.09
CA VAL A 121 -27.05 5.68 5.00
C VAL A 121 -28.43 5.52 4.37
N GLU A 122 -29.41 5.19 5.20
CA GLU A 122 -30.84 5.30 4.89
C GLU A 122 -31.52 6.18 5.95
N PHE A 123 -32.57 6.92 5.58
CA PHE A 123 -33.33 7.74 6.53
C PHE A 123 -34.24 6.84 7.37
N ASP A 124 -34.19 7.00 8.69
CA ASP A 124 -35.01 6.26 9.64
C ASP A 124 -36.12 7.18 10.19
N ASP A 125 -37.33 7.00 9.69
CA ASP A 125 -38.51 7.79 10.08
C ASP A 125 -38.81 7.71 11.59
N SER A 126 -38.44 6.60 12.25
CA SER A 126 -38.67 6.42 13.69
C SER A 126 -37.73 7.27 14.55
N LEU A 127 -36.55 7.60 14.03
CA LEU A 127 -35.54 8.43 14.70
C LEU A 127 -35.48 9.86 14.15
N GLY A 128 -36.13 10.13 13.02
CA GLY A 128 -36.09 11.41 12.33
C GLY A 128 -34.68 11.78 11.85
N THR A 129 -33.85 10.80 11.53
CA THR A 129 -32.44 11.02 11.16
C THR A 129 -31.87 9.87 10.34
N TYR A 130 -30.68 10.04 9.79
CA TYR A 130 -30.02 9.02 8.97
C TYR A 130 -29.32 7.98 9.84
N ARG A 131 -29.30 6.72 9.40
CA ARG A 131 -28.63 5.62 10.09
C ARG A 131 -27.62 4.95 9.16
N ALA A 132 -26.48 4.55 9.69
CA ALA A 132 -25.50 3.78 8.93
C ALA A 132 -26.07 2.41 8.52
N MET A 133 -25.90 2.03 7.26
CA MET A 133 -26.43 0.80 6.68
C MET A 133 -25.34 0.06 5.93
N ASP A 134 -25.42 -1.27 5.88
CA ASP A 134 -24.55 -2.05 4.99
C ASP A 134 -25.12 -2.01 3.56
N PRO A 135 -24.32 -1.61 2.54
CA PRO A 135 -24.78 -1.51 1.15
C PRO A 135 -25.35 -2.81 0.55
N TYR A 136 -25.03 -3.96 1.16
CA TYR A 136 -25.45 -5.29 0.74
C TYR A 136 -26.42 -5.96 1.73
N ARG A 137 -26.88 -5.23 2.76
CA ARG A 137 -27.81 -5.68 3.81
C ARG A 137 -27.36 -6.96 4.55
N LYS A 138 -26.05 -7.19 4.63
CA LYS A 138 -25.43 -8.28 5.38
C LYS A 138 -25.34 -7.99 6.88
N LEU A 139 -25.25 -6.71 7.25
CA LEU A 139 -25.26 -6.27 8.63
C LEU A 139 -26.62 -5.71 9.04
N ALA A 140 -26.95 -5.82 10.33
CA ALA A 140 -28.09 -5.12 10.91
C ALA A 140 -27.94 -3.59 10.76
N PRO A 141 -29.01 -2.80 10.84
CA PRO A 141 -28.92 -1.34 10.81
C PRO A 141 -28.01 -0.79 11.92
N GLY A 142 -27.06 0.07 11.55
CA GLY A 142 -26.01 0.63 12.41
C GLY A 142 -26.47 1.79 13.29
N PRO A 143 -25.54 2.60 13.83
CA PRO A 143 -25.87 3.76 14.65
C PRO A 143 -26.50 4.90 13.85
N ALA A 144 -27.26 5.75 14.55
CA ALA A 144 -27.83 6.98 14.01
C ALA A 144 -26.75 8.07 13.87
N LEU A 145 -26.89 8.91 12.85
CA LEU A 145 -25.94 9.95 12.50
C LEU A 145 -26.64 11.30 12.44
N HIS A 146 -25.98 12.32 13.00
CA HIS A 146 -26.49 13.69 13.03
C HIS A 146 -25.53 14.64 12.32
N ARG A 147 -26.09 15.56 11.54
CA ARG A 147 -25.30 16.54 10.80
C ARG A 147 -24.64 17.53 11.75
N ASN A 148 -23.37 17.83 11.52
CA ASN A 148 -22.65 18.86 12.26
C ASN A 148 -23.11 20.26 11.78
N THR A 149 -23.41 21.16 12.71
CA THR A 149 -23.91 22.51 12.38
C THR A 149 -22.83 23.33 11.69
N GLY A 150 -23.11 23.83 10.47
CA GLY A 150 -22.16 24.64 9.69
C GLY A 150 -21.10 23.83 8.92
N GLU A 151 -21.14 22.49 8.98
CA GLU A 151 -20.26 21.60 8.23
C GLU A 151 -21.08 20.70 7.28
N THR A 152 -20.39 20.10 6.31
CA THR A 152 -20.93 19.05 5.42
C THR A 152 -20.71 17.64 5.96
N THR A 153 -20.17 17.52 7.18
CA THR A 153 -19.86 16.24 7.84
C THR A 153 -20.89 15.88 8.90
N TRP A 154 -20.91 14.60 9.29
CA TRP A 154 -21.83 14.03 10.25
C TRP A 154 -21.08 13.45 11.45
N SER A 155 -21.78 13.23 12.57
CA SER A 155 -21.23 12.61 13.78
C SER A 155 -22.26 11.72 14.47
N LEU A 156 -21.77 10.81 15.31
CA LEU A 156 -22.60 9.91 16.14
C LEU A 156 -23.33 10.64 17.27
N SER A 157 -22.88 11.84 17.62
CA SER A 157 -23.39 12.62 18.75
C SER A 157 -24.27 13.73 18.23
N ARG A 158 -25.45 13.90 18.83
CA ARG A 158 -26.25 15.10 18.55
C ARG A 158 -25.42 16.31 19.00
N PRO A 159 -25.17 17.33 18.14
CA PRO A 159 -24.36 18.47 18.54
C PRO A 159 -24.97 19.13 19.78
N LEU A 160 -24.25 19.06 20.90
CA LEU A 160 -24.65 19.65 22.18
C LEU A 160 -24.68 21.16 22.03
N LYS A 161 -25.86 21.77 22.18
CA LYS A 161 -25.98 23.19 22.49
C LYS A 161 -25.19 23.47 23.78
N ARG A 162 -24.17 24.31 23.66
CA ARG A 162 -23.28 24.76 24.74
C ARG A 162 -24.07 25.29 25.95
N PRO A 163 -23.64 24.98 27.19
CA PRO A 163 -23.66 25.98 28.25
C PRO A 163 -22.26 26.26 28.85
N HIS A 164 -22.16 27.42 29.49
CA HIS A 164 -20.97 28.11 30.02
C HIS A 164 -20.38 27.49 31.32
N PRO A 165 -19.20 27.95 31.79
CA PRO A 165 -18.28 27.21 32.66
C PRO A 165 -18.62 27.32 34.14
N THR A 166 -18.06 26.42 34.94
CA THR A 166 -17.82 26.71 36.37
C THR A 166 -16.61 25.94 36.86
N ASP A 167 -15.78 26.69 37.57
CA ASP A 167 -14.56 26.31 38.26
C ASP A 167 -14.75 25.15 39.25
N SER A 168 -13.73 24.33 39.43
CA SER A 168 -13.28 23.95 40.78
C SER A 168 -11.86 23.38 40.76
N ASP A 169 -11.05 23.98 41.63
CA ASP A 169 -9.71 23.61 42.04
C ASP A 169 -9.58 22.17 42.54
N GLY A 170 -8.40 21.60 42.36
CA GLY A 170 -7.99 20.35 42.99
C GLY A 170 -6.54 19.99 42.67
N ALA A 171 -5.60 20.60 43.41
CA ALA A 171 -4.17 20.36 43.32
C ALA A 171 -3.79 18.91 43.70
N ALA A 172 -2.89 18.29 42.93
CA ALA A 172 -1.90 17.33 43.46
C ALA A 172 -0.79 16.97 42.45
N VAL A 173 0.42 17.40 42.82
CA VAL A 173 1.72 16.70 42.78
C VAL A 173 2.38 16.40 41.42
N VAL A 174 3.46 17.15 41.23
CA VAL A 174 4.51 17.08 40.22
C VAL A 174 5.27 15.75 40.29
N SER A 175 5.32 15.03 39.17
CA SER A 175 6.39 14.07 38.87
C SER A 175 7.15 14.57 37.65
N SER A 176 8.47 14.64 37.79
CA SER A 176 9.43 15.19 36.84
C SER A 176 9.32 14.52 35.46
N LYS A 177 8.57 15.12 34.55
CA LYS A 177 8.68 14.87 33.12
C LYS A 177 10.00 15.47 32.64
N GLN A 178 10.88 14.63 32.10
CA GLN A 178 11.79 15.08 31.04
C GLN A 178 10.95 15.84 30.00
N PRO A 179 11.42 16.98 29.48
CA PRO A 179 10.66 17.73 28.50
C PRO A 179 10.46 16.84 27.28
N SER A 180 9.21 16.43 27.08
CA SER A 180 8.74 15.96 25.78
C SER A 180 9.17 17.02 24.77
N PRO A 181 9.80 16.66 23.64
CA PRO A 181 10.13 17.64 22.62
C PRO A 181 8.83 18.34 22.22
N GLU A 182 8.77 19.65 22.46
CA GLU A 182 7.70 20.49 21.92
C GLU A 182 7.66 20.29 20.40
N PRO A 183 6.48 20.32 19.76
CA PRO A 183 6.40 20.15 18.33
C PRO A 183 7.11 21.32 17.62
N LEU A 184 8.37 21.07 17.23
CA LEU A 184 9.20 21.81 16.27
C LEU A 184 8.49 22.47 15.04
N PRO A 185 7.38 21.95 14.46
CA PRO A 185 6.95 22.35 13.11
C PRO A 185 6.02 23.57 13.09
N ILE A 186 5.17 23.71 14.11
CA ILE A 186 4.23 24.84 14.22
C ILE A 186 5.01 26.14 14.41
N HIS A 187 6.13 26.07 15.14
CA HIS A 187 7.01 27.21 15.36
C HIS A 187 7.82 27.62 14.13
N LEU A 188 8.18 26.67 13.25
CA LEU A 188 8.96 26.98 12.04
C LEU A 188 8.16 27.83 11.05
N LYS A 189 6.95 27.40 10.66
CA LYS A 189 6.16 28.14 9.65
C LYS A 189 5.79 29.54 10.11
N ALA A 190 5.40 29.67 11.38
CA ALA A 190 5.15 30.97 12.00
C ALA A 190 6.42 31.84 12.02
N ALA A 191 7.54 31.30 12.49
CA ALA A 191 8.81 32.04 12.53
C ALA A 191 9.28 32.50 11.15
N THR A 192 9.24 31.63 10.14
CA THR A 192 9.60 31.98 8.76
C THR A 192 8.68 33.06 8.20
N THR A 193 7.37 32.97 8.45
CA THR A 193 6.40 33.97 7.99
C THR A 193 6.67 35.35 8.61
N GLU A 194 6.89 35.40 9.93
CA GLU A 194 7.20 36.64 10.64
C GLU A 194 8.55 37.23 10.23
N LEU A 195 9.58 36.38 10.09
CA LEU A 195 10.90 36.79 9.58
C LEU A 195 10.77 37.48 8.23
N LEU A 196 10.03 36.89 7.29
CA LEU A 196 9.88 37.43 5.96
C LEU A 196 9.03 38.71 5.95
N ASN A 197 7.86 38.69 6.58
CA ASN A 197 6.85 39.73 6.41
C ASN A 197 7.03 40.94 7.32
N GLU A 198 7.65 40.77 8.48
CA GLU A 198 7.84 41.83 9.47
C GLU A 198 9.31 42.21 9.62
N HIS A 199 10.17 41.26 9.99
CA HIS A 199 11.54 41.59 10.41
C HIS A 199 12.45 41.94 9.21
N PHE A 200 12.50 41.09 8.19
CA PHE A 200 13.30 41.36 6.99
C PHE A 200 12.71 42.52 6.18
N LYS A 201 11.39 42.74 6.25
CA LYS A 201 10.76 43.94 5.67
C LYS A 201 11.32 45.23 6.27
N ARG A 202 11.51 45.22 7.60
CA ARG A 202 12.01 46.37 8.36
C ARG A 202 13.50 46.59 8.15
N LEU A 203 14.29 45.51 8.12
CA LEU A 203 15.74 45.56 7.87
C LEU A 203 16.07 45.97 6.42
N TYR A 204 15.27 45.50 5.47
CA TYR A 204 15.51 45.66 4.03
C TYR A 204 14.26 46.18 3.31
N PRO A 205 13.81 47.43 3.60
CA PRO A 205 12.58 47.97 3.04
C PRO A 205 12.57 48.08 1.52
N GLN A 206 13.75 48.13 0.89
CA GLN A 206 13.95 48.15 -0.55
C GLN A 206 13.77 46.78 -1.23
N MET A 207 13.80 45.67 -0.47
CA MET A 207 13.69 44.32 -1.02
C MET A 207 12.23 43.90 -1.19
N THR A 208 11.92 43.37 -2.36
CA THR A 208 10.67 42.64 -2.62
C THR A 208 10.53 41.43 -1.68
N HIS A 209 9.31 40.87 -1.60
CA HIS A 209 9.12 39.64 -0.81
C HIS A 209 9.97 38.48 -1.36
N GLY A 210 10.06 38.33 -2.68
CA GLY A 210 10.89 37.29 -3.31
C GLY A 210 12.38 37.43 -2.99
N GLU A 211 12.93 38.65 -3.02
CA GLU A 211 14.33 38.89 -2.63
C GLU A 211 14.57 38.56 -1.15
N ARG A 212 13.61 38.85 -0.26
CA ARG A 212 13.70 38.47 1.16
C ARG A 212 13.65 36.96 1.36
N VAL A 213 12.84 36.23 0.57
CA VAL A 213 12.82 34.76 0.57
C VAL A 213 14.18 34.20 0.16
N VAL A 214 14.75 34.68 -0.94
CA VAL A 214 16.08 34.27 -1.41
C VAL A 214 17.16 34.60 -0.35
N LEU A 215 17.08 35.77 0.26
CA LEU A 215 18.00 36.16 1.33
C LEU A 215 17.90 35.24 2.54
N LEU A 216 16.68 34.94 3.03
CA LEU A 216 16.49 34.05 4.18
C LEU A 216 17.01 32.63 3.89
N ARG A 217 16.67 32.06 2.72
CA ARG A 217 17.16 30.75 2.29
C ARG A 217 18.68 30.66 2.25
N SER A 218 19.36 31.75 1.89
CA SER A 218 20.83 31.78 1.82
C SER A 218 21.53 31.58 3.18
N TYR A 219 20.82 31.70 4.31
CA TYR A 219 21.36 31.40 5.64
C TYR A 219 21.37 29.91 5.98
N ASN A 220 20.63 29.08 5.22
CA ASN A 220 20.53 27.62 5.40
C ASN A 220 20.22 27.21 6.84
N LEU A 221 19.31 27.92 7.49
CA LEU A 221 19.03 27.76 8.92
C LEU A 221 18.29 26.46 9.22
N SER A 222 18.60 25.85 10.36
CA SER A 222 17.77 24.79 10.95
C SER A 222 16.43 25.36 11.48
N PRO A 223 15.41 24.51 11.68
CA PRO A 223 14.14 24.95 12.27
C PRO A 223 14.29 25.77 13.57
N ARG A 224 15.14 25.35 14.51
CA ARG A 224 15.38 26.11 15.75
C ARG A 224 16.14 27.40 15.51
N GLN A 225 17.02 27.45 14.51
CA GLN A 225 17.72 28.69 14.15
C GLN A 225 16.78 29.72 13.52
N HIS A 226 15.73 29.31 12.79
CA HIS A 226 14.66 30.22 12.36
C HIS A 226 13.99 30.89 13.57
N VAL A 227 13.61 30.09 14.58
CA VAL A 227 12.99 30.58 15.81
C VAL A 227 13.93 31.54 16.55
N ARG A 228 15.21 31.15 16.71
CA ARG A 228 16.22 32.00 17.34
C ARG A 228 16.40 33.34 16.63
N LEU A 229 16.50 33.32 15.29
CA LEU A 229 16.67 34.55 14.50
C LEU A 229 15.47 35.47 14.65
N ARG A 230 14.25 34.93 14.68
CA ARG A 230 13.04 35.70 14.95
C ARG A 230 13.13 36.37 16.31
N ASP A 231 13.43 35.62 17.36
CA ASP A 231 13.47 36.13 18.74
C ASP A 231 14.55 37.22 18.93
N ASP A 232 15.70 37.05 18.29
CA ASP A 232 16.77 38.06 18.28
C ASP A 232 16.32 39.35 17.57
N LEU A 233 15.55 39.26 16.48
CA LEU A 233 15.01 40.40 15.74
C LEU A 233 13.75 41.01 16.38
N ILE A 234 13.09 40.31 17.29
CA ILE A 234 12.11 40.91 18.21
C ILE A 234 12.85 41.79 19.21
N THR A 235 13.96 41.31 19.76
CA THR A 235 14.77 42.02 20.77
C THR A 235 15.54 43.20 20.16
N ASN A 236 16.11 43.04 18.97
CA ASN A 236 16.92 44.05 18.28
C ASN A 236 16.47 44.22 16.82
N PRO A 237 15.38 44.97 16.55
CA PRO A 237 14.70 44.93 15.24
C PRO A 237 15.45 45.53 14.04
N LEU A 238 16.56 46.23 14.28
CA LEU A 238 17.34 46.92 13.25
C LEU A 238 18.74 46.31 13.04
N MET A 239 19.06 45.20 13.70
CA MET A 239 20.40 44.61 13.65
C MET A 239 20.33 43.09 13.53
N LEU A 240 20.94 42.56 12.48
CA LEU A 240 21.15 41.12 12.36
C LEU A 240 22.14 40.63 13.43
N PRO A 241 21.87 39.49 14.09
CA PRO A 241 22.79 38.95 15.08
C PRO A 241 24.03 38.35 14.41
N ARG A 242 25.21 38.58 15.00
CA ARG A 242 26.51 38.12 14.44
C ARG A 242 26.60 36.61 14.19
N TRP A 243 25.86 35.81 14.97
CA TRP A 243 25.85 34.37 14.79
C TRP A 243 25.20 33.96 13.46
N ALA A 244 24.22 34.72 12.96
CA ALA A 244 23.53 34.41 11.71
C ALA A 244 24.46 34.60 10.51
N ASP A 245 25.24 35.69 10.49
CA ASP A 245 26.26 35.92 9.46
C ASP A 245 27.36 34.86 9.50
N SER A 246 27.84 34.53 10.70
CA SER A 246 28.86 33.49 10.90
C SER A 246 28.35 32.11 10.45
N HIS A 247 27.08 31.80 10.73
CA HIS A 247 26.43 30.58 10.29
C HIS A 247 26.28 30.53 8.77
N LYS A 248 25.80 31.63 8.16
CA LYS A 248 25.65 31.73 6.71
C LYS A 248 26.96 31.45 5.99
N LEU A 249 28.06 32.10 6.39
CA LEU A 249 29.38 31.87 5.82
C LEU A 249 29.79 30.40 5.90
N ARG A 250 29.65 29.79 7.08
CA ARG A 250 29.92 28.37 7.30
C ARG A 250 29.05 27.45 6.44
N SER A 251 27.75 27.73 6.38
CA SER A 251 26.79 26.92 5.63
C SER A 251 27.05 26.96 4.12
N MET A 252 27.62 28.07 3.62
CA MET A 252 27.96 28.25 2.21
C MET A 252 29.32 27.66 1.84
N ASP A 253 30.22 27.49 2.80
CA ASP A 253 31.54 26.88 2.58
C ASP A 253 31.37 25.38 2.29
N VAL A 254 31.76 24.97 1.08
CA VAL A 254 31.64 23.58 0.63
C VAL A 254 32.68 22.66 1.27
N ASP A 255 33.79 23.24 1.75
CA ASP A 255 34.90 22.52 2.34
C ASP A 255 34.78 22.43 3.88
N ASP A 256 33.81 23.13 4.48
CA ASP A 256 33.55 23.05 5.91
C ASP A 256 32.75 21.76 6.26
N PRO A 257 33.34 20.81 7.02
CA PRO A 257 32.66 19.56 7.35
C PRO A 257 31.47 19.72 8.32
N THR A 258 31.44 20.85 9.04
CA THR A 258 30.44 21.18 10.06
C THR A 258 29.28 22.01 9.51
N ARG A 259 29.29 22.33 8.21
CA ARG A 259 28.25 23.16 7.55
C ARG A 259 26.82 22.63 7.70
N PHE A 260 26.66 21.34 7.98
CA PHE A 260 25.36 20.68 8.15
C PHE A 260 24.96 20.41 9.60
N ASP A 261 25.84 20.62 10.58
CA ASP A 261 25.69 20.03 11.92
C ASP A 261 24.39 20.43 12.62
N ALA A 262 24.04 21.72 12.59
CA ALA A 262 22.81 22.22 13.20
C ALA A 262 21.56 21.61 12.56
N LEU A 263 21.57 21.48 11.23
CA LEU A 263 20.45 20.91 10.50
C LEU A 263 20.36 19.39 10.71
N HIS A 264 21.49 18.71 10.65
CA HIS A 264 21.61 17.28 10.86
C HIS A 264 21.06 16.88 12.24
N GLN A 265 21.44 17.61 13.28
CA GLN A 265 21.00 17.37 14.66
C GLN A 265 19.47 17.46 14.82
N GLU A 266 18.80 18.25 13.99
CA GLU A 266 17.34 18.44 14.07
C GLU A 266 16.56 17.52 13.13
N ILE A 267 17.09 17.24 11.92
CA ILE A 267 16.35 16.51 10.88
C ILE A 267 16.62 15.00 10.93
N GLU A 268 17.86 14.56 11.12
CA GLU A 268 18.21 13.12 11.09
C GLU A 268 17.38 12.29 12.09
N PRO A 269 17.20 12.71 13.36
CA PRO A 269 16.42 11.94 14.34
C PRO A 269 14.94 11.78 13.96
N LEU A 270 14.43 12.59 13.04
CA LEU A 270 13.03 12.58 12.60
C LEU A 270 12.78 11.65 11.41
N LEU A 271 13.84 11.26 10.67
CA LEU A 271 13.71 10.45 9.45
C LEU A 271 13.20 9.04 9.74
N LEU A 272 13.71 8.38 10.78
CA LEU A 272 13.27 7.03 11.14
C LEU A 272 11.82 7.01 11.66
N PRO A 273 11.40 7.90 12.59
CA PRO A 273 9.99 8.06 12.94
C PRO A 273 9.08 8.36 11.75
N LEU A 274 9.48 9.25 10.84
CA LEU A 274 8.75 9.57 9.62
C LEU A 274 8.55 8.33 8.74
N ARG A 275 9.65 7.62 8.47
CA ARG A 275 9.62 6.39 7.66
C ARG A 275 8.73 5.32 8.28
N ASN A 276 8.71 5.21 9.60
CA ASN A 276 7.90 4.24 10.32
C ASN A 276 6.46 4.72 10.60
N GLY A 277 6.04 5.87 10.04
CA GLY A 277 4.69 6.44 10.21
C GLY A 277 4.38 6.89 11.64
N LYS A 278 5.42 7.11 12.46
CA LYS A 278 5.31 7.63 13.84
C LYS A 278 5.36 9.15 13.88
N LEU A 279 5.63 9.79 12.76
CA LEU A 279 5.66 11.25 12.56
C LEU A 279 4.96 11.57 11.23
N LEU A 280 4.06 12.55 11.22
CA LEU A 280 3.36 12.94 9.99
C LEU A 280 4.16 14.01 9.23
N PRO A 281 4.17 14.04 7.89
CA PRO A 281 4.89 15.05 7.11
C PRO A 281 4.45 16.49 7.37
N ARG A 282 3.17 16.68 7.73
CA ARG A 282 2.65 18.00 8.12
C ARG A 282 3.39 18.57 9.33
N ASP A 283 3.97 17.68 10.13
CA ASP A 283 4.84 18.00 11.26
C ASP A 283 6.28 18.31 10.80
N LEU A 284 6.58 18.54 9.53
CA LEU A 284 7.90 19.02 9.10
C LEU A 284 7.82 20.25 8.18
N GLY A 285 6.62 20.61 7.73
CA GLY A 285 6.33 21.84 6.98
C GLY A 285 7.03 21.92 5.61
N ASP A 286 7.05 23.12 5.03
CA ASP A 286 7.69 23.43 3.73
C ASP A 286 9.23 23.52 3.90
N PHE A 287 9.84 22.47 4.47
CA PHE A 287 11.26 22.44 4.84
C PHE A 287 12.18 22.61 3.65
N ASP A 288 11.86 21.97 2.53
CA ASP A 288 12.61 22.08 1.27
C ASP A 288 12.64 23.51 0.72
N GLU A 289 11.73 24.37 1.20
CA GLU A 289 11.61 25.77 0.86
C GLU A 289 12.27 26.72 1.89
N SER A 290 12.88 26.19 2.95
CA SER A 290 13.51 26.99 4.02
C SER A 290 15.01 27.27 3.81
N VAL A 291 15.68 26.46 2.98
CA VAL A 291 17.13 26.52 2.73
C VAL A 291 17.44 26.72 1.23
N SER A 292 18.71 26.97 0.88
CA SER A 292 19.13 27.02 -0.53
C SER A 292 19.07 25.63 -1.19
N ALA A 293 18.82 25.60 -2.50
CA ALA A 293 18.70 24.35 -3.24
C ALA A 293 20.02 23.55 -3.23
N GLU A 294 21.15 24.24 -3.44
CA GLU A 294 22.49 23.64 -3.48
C GLU A 294 22.87 23.04 -2.12
N PHE A 295 22.56 23.77 -1.03
CA PHE A 295 22.79 23.28 0.33
C PHE A 295 21.94 22.04 0.62
N LEU A 296 20.67 22.08 0.23
CA LEU A 296 19.74 20.99 0.47
C LEU A 296 20.10 19.72 -0.32
N GLU A 297 20.53 19.85 -1.58
CA GLU A 297 21.06 18.71 -2.35
C GLU A 297 22.26 18.06 -1.65
N ALA A 298 23.22 18.86 -1.22
CA ALA A 298 24.41 18.35 -0.54
C ALA A 298 24.07 17.72 0.82
N PHE A 299 23.08 18.29 1.54
CA PHE A 299 22.58 17.74 2.79
C PHE A 299 21.86 16.39 2.59
N ARG A 300 20.97 16.29 1.59
CA ARG A 300 20.31 15.03 1.19
C ARG A 300 21.34 13.94 0.87
N ALA A 301 22.40 14.28 0.13
CA ALA A 301 23.49 13.36 -0.16
C ALA A 301 24.25 12.91 1.11
N LYS A 302 24.49 13.82 2.07
CA LYS A 302 25.09 13.48 3.38
C LYS A 302 24.22 12.50 4.18
N LEU A 303 22.89 12.59 4.05
CA LEU A 303 21.94 11.67 4.68
C LEU A 303 21.79 10.32 3.94
N GLY A 304 22.51 10.12 2.83
CA GLY A 304 22.49 8.89 2.04
C GLY A 304 21.42 8.82 0.96
N TYR A 305 20.72 9.93 0.67
CA TYR A 305 19.75 9.97 -0.41
C TYR A 305 20.41 10.06 -1.79
N LEU A 306 19.80 9.36 -2.74
CA LEU A 306 20.11 9.42 -4.15
C LEU A 306 18.91 9.97 -4.92
N ARG A 307 19.14 10.40 -6.16
CA ARG A 307 18.08 10.87 -7.07
C ARG A 307 17.95 9.98 -8.29
N ASN A 308 16.72 9.62 -8.63
CA ASN A 308 16.43 8.89 -9.85
C ASN A 308 16.16 9.82 -11.03
N ILE A 309 15.94 9.23 -12.21
CA ILE A 309 15.68 9.97 -13.47
C ILE A 309 14.41 10.83 -13.42
N SER A 310 13.49 10.54 -12.50
CA SER A 310 12.27 11.31 -12.28
C SER A 310 12.44 12.40 -11.22
N GLY A 311 13.64 12.54 -10.65
CA GLY A 311 13.95 13.52 -9.62
C GLY A 311 13.38 13.15 -8.25
N CYS A 312 12.91 11.93 -8.03
CA CYS A 312 12.51 11.45 -6.70
C CYS A 312 13.75 11.05 -5.88
N LEU A 313 13.67 11.25 -4.57
CA LEU A 313 14.65 10.74 -3.62
C LEU A 313 14.42 9.25 -3.40
N TYR A 314 15.52 8.51 -3.31
CA TYR A 314 15.49 7.09 -2.98
C TYR A 314 16.70 6.71 -2.12
N ARG A 315 16.60 5.53 -1.51
CA ARG A 315 17.66 4.92 -0.70
C ARG A 315 18.00 3.53 -1.22
N LYS A 316 19.22 3.06 -0.92
CA LYS A 316 19.73 1.72 -1.26
C LYS A 316 20.09 0.87 -0.04
N ASP A 317 19.98 1.45 1.14
CA ASP A 317 20.41 0.89 2.41
C ASP A 317 19.24 0.46 3.31
N ILE A 318 18.01 0.47 2.79
CA ILE A 318 16.85 -0.13 3.48
C ILE A 318 16.99 -1.66 3.35
N PRO A 319 17.14 -2.40 4.46
CA PRO A 319 17.58 -3.79 4.39
C PRO A 319 16.49 -4.75 3.91
N GLY A 320 15.22 -4.52 4.29
CA GLY A 320 14.12 -5.31 3.74
C GLY A 320 12.80 -4.56 3.69
N LEU A 321 11.88 -5.04 2.84
CA LEU A 321 10.50 -4.57 2.78
C LEU A 321 9.55 -5.76 2.85
N PHE A 322 8.32 -5.53 3.30
CA PHE A 322 7.31 -6.57 3.42
C PHE A 322 6.30 -6.48 2.28
N ARG A 323 5.84 -7.62 1.75
CA ARG A 323 4.83 -7.64 0.68
C ARG A 323 3.83 -8.76 0.89
N ALA A 324 2.54 -8.42 0.77
CA ALA A 324 1.49 -9.41 0.62
C ALA A 324 1.33 -9.70 -0.88
N ASP A 325 1.32 -10.98 -1.25
CA ASP A 325 1.22 -11.39 -2.65
C ASP A 325 0.46 -12.71 -2.76
N GLU A 326 -0.42 -12.81 -3.74
CA GLU A 326 -1.23 -13.99 -4.01
C GLU A 326 -0.43 -15.13 -4.66
N ARG A 327 0.71 -14.81 -5.29
CA ARG A 327 1.59 -15.78 -5.95
C ARG A 327 2.32 -16.64 -4.94
N THR A 328 2.44 -17.92 -5.26
CA THR A 328 3.06 -18.91 -4.38
C THR A 328 4.60 -18.77 -4.41
N PRO A 329 5.32 -19.28 -3.40
CA PRO A 329 6.77 -19.37 -3.48
C PRO A 329 7.24 -20.22 -4.68
N PHE A 330 6.47 -21.22 -5.10
CA PHE A 330 6.83 -22.09 -6.22
C PHE A 330 6.75 -21.33 -7.55
N GLU A 331 5.75 -20.46 -7.72
CA GLU A 331 5.63 -19.60 -8.88
C GLU A 331 6.86 -18.69 -9.04
N PHE A 332 7.34 -18.09 -7.95
CA PHE A 332 8.55 -17.27 -7.98
C PHE A 332 9.83 -18.06 -8.23
N TYR A 333 9.94 -19.25 -7.64
CA TYR A 333 11.06 -20.15 -7.86
C TYR A 333 11.14 -20.62 -9.32
N ASN A 334 10.01 -21.03 -9.90
CA ASN A 334 9.96 -21.55 -11.27
C ASN A 334 10.35 -20.50 -12.33
N ASP A 335 10.19 -19.22 -12.02
CA ASP A 335 10.59 -18.12 -12.90
C ASP A 335 11.91 -17.44 -12.47
N ASP A 336 12.55 -17.91 -11.39
CA ASP A 336 13.71 -17.31 -10.72
C ASP A 336 13.52 -15.84 -10.28
N ARG A 337 12.27 -15.37 -10.21
CA ARG A 337 11.95 -13.95 -10.00
C ARG A 337 10.50 -13.70 -9.61
N MET A 338 10.27 -12.56 -8.96
CA MET A 338 8.98 -11.87 -8.85
C MET A 338 8.91 -10.78 -9.93
N LEU A 339 8.02 -10.97 -10.91
CA LEU A 339 7.74 -9.97 -11.93
C LEU A 339 6.86 -8.86 -11.36
N PRO A 340 7.12 -7.59 -11.75
CA PRO A 340 6.25 -6.48 -11.42
C PRO A 340 4.89 -6.64 -12.11
N ARG A 341 3.83 -6.77 -11.31
CA ARG A 341 2.43 -6.71 -11.74
C ARG A 341 1.84 -5.35 -11.36
N LEU A 342 0.61 -5.08 -11.80
CA LEU A 342 -0.11 -3.82 -11.65
C LEU A 342 0.28 -2.69 -12.60
N LYS A 343 -0.75 -1.90 -12.92
CA LYS A 343 -0.65 -0.63 -13.64
C LYS A 343 -0.22 0.48 -12.68
N HIS A 344 1.05 0.49 -12.32
CA HIS A 344 1.64 1.64 -11.64
C HIS A 344 2.00 2.73 -12.66
N PRO A 345 1.59 3.99 -12.42
CA PRO A 345 2.05 5.14 -13.20
C PRO A 345 3.58 5.24 -13.22
N ARG A 346 4.12 5.79 -14.31
CA ARG A 346 5.54 6.14 -14.36
C ARG A 346 5.82 7.36 -13.49
N GLY A 347 7.04 7.48 -12.97
CA GLY A 347 7.55 8.75 -12.46
C GLY A 347 8.00 8.76 -10.99
N ALA A 348 7.77 7.70 -10.21
CA ALA A 348 8.35 7.63 -8.86
C ALA A 348 9.68 6.87 -8.81
N THR A 349 9.86 5.84 -9.64
CA THR A 349 11.06 4.99 -9.69
C THR A 349 11.79 5.13 -11.02
N THR A 350 13.08 4.77 -11.07
CA THR A 350 13.84 4.71 -12.33
C THR A 350 13.24 3.72 -13.33
N GLU A 351 12.90 2.53 -12.84
CA GLU A 351 12.32 1.45 -13.64
C GLU A 351 10.92 1.11 -13.12
N LYS A 352 10.41 -0.09 -13.44
CA LYS A 352 9.03 -0.44 -13.09
C LYS A 352 8.93 -0.66 -11.57
N PRO A 353 8.00 0.01 -10.88
CA PRO A 353 7.87 -0.14 -9.44
C PRO A 353 7.18 -1.47 -9.07
N ILE A 354 7.63 -2.07 -7.97
CA ILE A 354 6.86 -3.03 -7.17
C ILE A 354 6.53 -2.37 -5.85
N SER A 355 5.25 -2.35 -5.50
CA SER A 355 4.78 -1.89 -4.20
C SER A 355 5.13 -2.89 -3.09
N ALA A 356 5.58 -2.37 -1.95
CA ALA A 356 5.79 -3.10 -0.72
C ALA A 356 5.55 -2.15 0.47
N THR A 357 5.49 -2.65 1.69
CA THR A 357 5.33 -1.82 2.89
C THR A 357 6.55 -1.91 3.79
N VAL A 358 6.82 -0.83 4.51
CA VAL A 358 7.85 -0.79 5.55
C VAL A 358 7.43 -1.46 6.85
N SER A 359 6.16 -1.89 7.00
CA SER A 359 5.60 -2.37 8.27
C SER A 359 5.14 -3.83 8.21
N LEU A 360 5.65 -4.67 9.12
CA LEU A 360 5.17 -6.05 9.29
C LEU A 360 3.68 -6.08 9.71
N GLN A 361 3.25 -5.12 10.51
CA GLN A 361 1.86 -5.06 10.96
C GLN A 361 0.90 -4.75 9.80
N LEU A 362 1.31 -3.92 8.84
CA LEU A 362 0.51 -3.68 7.64
C LEU A 362 0.52 -4.86 6.69
N VAL A 363 1.64 -5.54 6.48
CA VAL A 363 1.64 -6.73 5.61
C VAL A 363 0.70 -7.80 6.16
N LYS A 364 0.59 -7.92 7.49
CA LYS A 364 -0.40 -8.79 8.14
C LYS A 364 -1.84 -8.40 7.75
N ALA A 365 -2.15 -7.11 7.71
CA ALA A 365 -3.46 -6.61 7.29
C ALA A 365 -3.71 -6.84 5.78
N TYR A 366 -2.71 -6.61 4.93
CA TYR A 366 -2.80 -6.83 3.47
C TYR A 366 -2.93 -8.31 3.10
N ALA A 367 -2.26 -9.18 3.85
CA ALA A 367 -2.46 -10.62 3.77
C ALA A 367 -3.76 -11.09 4.46
N HIS A 368 -4.59 -10.16 4.97
CA HIS A 368 -5.84 -10.44 5.68
C HIS A 368 -5.69 -11.42 6.86
N ASN A 369 -4.63 -11.27 7.66
CA ASN A 369 -4.21 -12.21 8.70
C ASN A 369 -3.96 -13.65 8.18
N GLY A 370 -3.80 -13.81 6.85
CA GLY A 370 -3.78 -15.07 6.12
C GLY A 370 -5.08 -15.87 6.14
N ILE A 371 -6.21 -15.19 6.33
CA ILE A 371 -7.56 -15.77 6.37
C ILE A 371 -8.51 -15.14 5.34
N GLY A 372 -8.12 -14.03 4.70
CA GLY A 372 -8.91 -13.38 3.67
C GLY A 372 -8.58 -13.91 2.28
N SER A 373 -9.63 -14.05 1.47
CA SER A 373 -9.49 -14.41 0.06
C SER A 373 -8.67 -13.34 -0.67
N PRO A 374 -7.73 -13.73 -1.54
CA PRO A 374 -7.04 -12.80 -2.43
C PRO A 374 -8.04 -12.01 -3.26
N ASP A 375 -7.62 -10.83 -3.73
CA ASP A 375 -8.43 -10.05 -4.66
C ASP A 375 -8.74 -10.92 -5.90
N PRO A 376 -10.03 -11.15 -6.21
CA PRO A 376 -10.45 -12.04 -7.29
C PRO A 376 -9.87 -11.69 -8.66
N ASP A 377 -9.49 -10.45 -8.90
CA ASP A 377 -8.93 -10.02 -10.19
C ASP A 377 -7.52 -10.57 -10.41
N TYR A 378 -6.70 -10.70 -9.34
CA TYR A 378 -5.37 -11.30 -9.46
C TYR A 378 -5.42 -12.82 -9.61
N LEU A 379 -6.44 -13.46 -9.05
CA LEU A 379 -6.68 -14.90 -9.23
C LEU A 379 -7.12 -15.27 -10.66
N ARG A 380 -7.30 -14.27 -11.54
CA ARG A 380 -7.52 -14.50 -12.96
C ARG A 380 -6.24 -14.85 -13.73
N TYR A 381 -5.07 -14.83 -13.11
CA TYR A 381 -3.81 -15.13 -13.79
C TYR A 381 -3.18 -16.42 -13.30
N ASN A 382 -3.03 -17.43 -14.18
CA ASN A 382 -2.49 -18.72 -13.77
C ASN A 382 -1.02 -18.66 -13.39
N ASN A 383 -0.26 -17.75 -14.00
CA ASN A 383 1.13 -17.47 -13.67
C ASN A 383 1.48 -16.01 -13.95
N GLN A 384 2.63 -15.58 -13.42
CA GLN A 384 3.09 -14.21 -13.55
C GLN A 384 3.45 -13.80 -14.98
N LYS A 385 3.67 -14.75 -15.90
CA LYS A 385 3.95 -14.48 -17.32
C LYS A 385 2.68 -14.27 -18.16
N ASN A 386 1.49 -14.67 -17.69
CA ASN A 386 0.25 -14.39 -18.42
C ASN A 386 0.03 -12.88 -18.54
N LYS A 387 0.00 -12.37 -19.77
CA LYS A 387 -0.20 -10.94 -20.08
C LYS A 387 -1.63 -10.48 -19.80
N TYR A 388 -2.59 -11.36 -20.06
CA TYR A 388 -4.02 -11.05 -19.94
C TYR A 388 -4.68 -11.93 -18.88
N PRO A 389 -5.72 -11.43 -18.21
CA PRO A 389 -6.49 -12.24 -17.28
C PRO A 389 -7.23 -13.35 -18.03
N GLY A 390 -7.30 -14.52 -17.42
CA GLY A 390 -8.08 -15.65 -17.89
C GLY A 390 -9.56 -15.57 -17.48
N ARG A 391 -10.30 -16.63 -17.82
CA ARG A 391 -11.73 -16.79 -17.57
C ARG A 391 -11.97 -17.75 -16.41
N LYS A 392 -12.96 -17.49 -15.55
CA LYS A 392 -13.38 -18.52 -14.58
C LYS A 392 -14.13 -19.64 -15.29
N PRO A 393 -13.97 -20.91 -14.87
CA PRO A 393 -14.76 -22.00 -15.42
C PRO A 393 -16.26 -21.69 -15.34
N GLY A 394 -16.97 -21.84 -16.46
CA GLY A 394 -18.41 -21.57 -16.55
C GLY A 394 -18.83 -20.12 -16.76
N GLU A 395 -17.91 -19.13 -16.76
CA GLU A 395 -18.23 -17.78 -17.25
C GLU A 395 -18.45 -17.82 -18.78
N PRO A 396 -19.35 -17.00 -19.35
CA PRO A 396 -19.52 -16.93 -20.81
C PRO A 396 -18.29 -16.33 -21.49
N ASP A 397 -18.08 -16.63 -22.77
CA ASP A 397 -17.04 -15.96 -23.57
C ASP A 397 -17.38 -14.49 -23.76
N VAL A 398 -16.69 -13.64 -23.03
CA VAL A 398 -16.73 -12.18 -23.15
C VAL A 398 -15.38 -11.69 -23.70
N GLU A 399 -15.35 -10.46 -24.20
CA GLU A 399 -14.11 -9.82 -24.64
C GLU A 399 -13.03 -9.92 -23.54
N PRO A 400 -11.82 -10.36 -23.88
CA PRO A 400 -10.76 -10.57 -22.90
C PRO A 400 -10.38 -9.26 -22.23
N GLY A 401 -10.10 -9.33 -20.92
CA GLY A 401 -9.68 -8.17 -20.15
C GLY A 401 -8.44 -7.48 -20.71
N GLU A 402 -8.33 -6.18 -20.43
CA GLU A 402 -7.14 -5.41 -20.73
C GLU A 402 -5.92 -5.94 -19.97
N SER A 403 -4.74 -5.86 -20.58
CA SER A 403 -3.48 -6.19 -19.90
C SER A 403 -3.30 -5.25 -18.71
N ASP A 404 -3.01 -5.78 -17.52
CA ASP A 404 -2.59 -4.99 -16.35
C ASP A 404 -1.11 -4.57 -16.45
N ASN A 405 -0.41 -5.01 -17.50
CA ASN A 405 1.00 -4.74 -17.74
C ASN A 405 1.20 -3.83 -18.97
N ASP A 406 0.97 -2.52 -18.81
CA ASP A 406 1.28 -1.51 -19.86
C ASP A 406 2.79 -1.28 -20.04
N TRP A 407 3.61 -1.90 -19.18
CA TRP A 407 5.07 -1.94 -19.32
C TRP A 407 5.55 -3.14 -20.16
N SER A 408 4.64 -3.91 -20.76
CA SER A 408 4.96 -5.14 -21.52
C SER A 408 5.89 -4.92 -22.70
N ASP A 409 5.88 -3.74 -23.32
CA ASP A 409 6.65 -3.49 -24.55
C ASP A 409 8.14 -3.24 -24.28
N VAL A 410 8.54 -3.34 -23.01
CA VAL A 410 9.91 -3.09 -22.57
C VAL A 410 10.47 -4.18 -21.67
N SER A 411 9.74 -5.23 -21.26
CA SER A 411 10.33 -6.32 -20.45
C SER A 411 11.20 -7.25 -21.30
N ASP A 412 12.31 -7.74 -20.74
CA ASP A 412 13.13 -8.81 -21.36
C ASP A 412 12.46 -10.19 -21.23
N VAL A 413 11.36 -10.28 -20.48
CA VAL A 413 10.58 -11.51 -20.28
C VAL A 413 9.45 -11.54 -21.27
N GLU A 414 9.44 -12.55 -22.14
CA GLU A 414 8.33 -12.81 -23.04
C GLU A 414 7.09 -13.17 -22.22
N LEU A 415 6.10 -12.29 -22.26
CA LEU A 415 4.81 -12.54 -21.62
C LEU A 415 3.96 -13.41 -22.54
N ASP A 416 3.29 -14.37 -21.93
CA ASP A 416 2.32 -15.20 -22.62
C ASP A 416 1.12 -14.36 -23.05
N ALA A 417 0.94 -14.27 -24.37
CA ALA A 417 -0.13 -13.51 -25.00
C ALA A 417 -1.44 -14.30 -25.12
N GLU A 418 -1.49 -15.55 -24.62
CA GLU A 418 -2.72 -16.32 -24.56
C GLU A 418 -3.82 -15.55 -23.81
N ARG A 419 -5.03 -15.63 -24.36
CA ARG A 419 -6.24 -15.01 -23.82
C ARG A 419 -7.27 -16.11 -23.60
N ASN A 420 -8.20 -15.85 -22.68
CA ASN A 420 -9.34 -16.73 -22.41
C ASN A 420 -8.99 -18.15 -21.93
N TYR A 421 -7.77 -18.38 -21.43
CA TYR A 421 -7.46 -19.62 -20.72
C TYR A 421 -8.32 -19.76 -19.48
N GLU A 422 -8.66 -21.00 -19.12
CA GLU A 422 -9.38 -21.27 -17.88
C GLU A 422 -8.46 -21.07 -16.67
N THR A 423 -8.95 -20.29 -15.71
CA THR A 423 -8.19 -19.95 -14.51
C THR A 423 -8.13 -21.13 -13.56
N ILE A 424 -6.97 -21.43 -13.00
CA ILE A 424 -6.79 -22.51 -12.01
C ILE A 424 -6.78 -21.99 -10.57
N ARG A 425 -6.49 -20.70 -10.37
CA ARG A 425 -6.26 -20.09 -9.05
C ARG A 425 -7.50 -19.49 -8.40
N HIS A 426 -8.63 -19.48 -9.12
CA HIS A 426 -9.84 -18.75 -8.74
C HIS A 426 -10.49 -19.22 -7.42
N ASN A 427 -10.06 -20.34 -6.85
CA ASN A 427 -10.53 -20.87 -5.56
C ASN A 427 -9.53 -20.66 -4.41
N GLN A 428 -8.34 -20.11 -4.66
CA GLN A 428 -7.34 -19.86 -3.63
C GLN A 428 -7.92 -19.02 -2.48
N GLN A 429 -7.65 -19.44 -1.24
CA GLN A 429 -8.32 -18.89 -0.05
C GLN A 429 -7.50 -17.91 0.79
N PHE A 430 -6.19 -17.82 0.56
CA PHE A 430 -5.30 -16.98 1.36
C PHE A 430 -4.19 -16.34 0.53
N VAL A 431 -3.63 -15.26 1.07
CA VAL A 431 -2.52 -14.47 0.51
C VAL A 431 -1.24 -14.79 1.29
N PHE A 432 -0.10 -14.82 0.60
CA PHE A 432 1.21 -15.05 1.23
C PHE A 432 1.82 -13.72 1.69
N ALA A 433 2.66 -13.78 2.72
CA ALA A 433 3.45 -12.64 3.17
C ALA A 433 4.93 -12.93 2.91
N TYR A 434 5.63 -11.95 2.36
CA TYR A 434 7.05 -12.05 2.02
C TYR A 434 7.85 -10.93 2.68
N VAL A 435 9.11 -11.22 3.02
CA VAL A 435 10.16 -10.22 3.23
C VAL A 435 11.04 -10.21 1.99
N ILE A 436 11.31 -9.04 1.45
CA ILE A 436 12.12 -8.82 0.26
C ILE A 436 13.45 -8.21 0.71
N ASP A 437 14.57 -8.83 0.33
CA ASP A 437 15.92 -8.28 0.51
C ASP A 437 16.18 -7.14 -0.48
N THR A 438 16.00 -5.92 0.01
CA THR A 438 16.12 -4.67 -0.76
C THR A 438 17.49 -4.02 -0.67
N ARG A 439 18.48 -4.69 -0.05
CA ARG A 439 19.85 -4.16 0.00
C ARG A 439 20.37 -3.92 -1.41
N ASN A 440 20.88 -2.71 -1.64
CA ASN A 440 21.39 -2.20 -2.90
C ASN A 440 20.34 -1.96 -4.00
N MET A 441 19.04 -2.07 -3.70
CA MET A 441 17.95 -1.76 -4.62
C MET A 441 17.46 -0.32 -4.42
N GLU A 442 16.95 0.32 -5.47
CA GLU A 442 16.31 1.63 -5.31
C GLU A 442 14.96 1.47 -4.59
N VAL A 443 14.86 2.03 -3.40
CA VAL A 443 13.63 2.11 -2.60
C VAL A 443 13.22 3.57 -2.47
N VAL A 444 12.02 3.87 -2.97
CA VAL A 444 11.42 5.20 -2.96
C VAL A 444 10.35 5.25 -1.89
N LEU A 445 10.50 6.18 -0.94
CA LEU A 445 9.57 6.41 0.16
C LEU A 445 8.80 7.70 -0.07
N ARG A 446 7.47 7.64 0.04
CA ARG A 446 6.59 8.80 -0.16
C ARG A 446 6.84 9.89 0.88
N GLU A 447 6.78 9.55 2.15
CA GLU A 447 6.80 10.56 3.22
C GLU A 447 8.12 11.31 3.28
N GLU A 448 9.23 10.62 3.02
CA GLU A 448 10.54 11.28 2.92
C GLU A 448 10.63 12.17 1.67
N ASN A 449 9.99 11.80 0.55
CA ASN A 449 9.89 12.70 -0.60
C ASN A 449 8.99 13.90 -0.33
N HIS A 450 7.89 13.76 0.40
CA HIS A 450 7.04 14.89 0.76
C HIS A 450 7.78 15.90 1.63
N VAL A 451 8.54 15.43 2.62
CA VAL A 451 9.29 16.33 3.52
C VAL A 451 10.52 16.90 2.84
N LEU A 452 11.31 16.02 2.22
CA LEU A 452 12.63 16.38 1.73
C LEU A 452 12.64 16.66 0.25
N ASN A 453 11.56 16.59 -0.52
CA ASN A 453 11.60 16.74 -1.99
C ASN A 453 10.22 17.00 -2.62
N ASP A 454 9.40 17.85 -2.01
CA ASP A 454 8.03 18.12 -2.48
C ASP A 454 7.97 18.59 -3.94
N ALA A 455 9.06 19.20 -4.43
CA ALA A 455 9.24 19.52 -5.85
C ALA A 455 9.01 18.34 -6.81
N ALA A 456 9.26 17.08 -6.41
CA ALA A 456 8.95 15.91 -7.24
C ALA A 456 7.44 15.67 -7.36
N THR A 457 6.70 15.75 -6.25
CA THR A 457 5.23 15.66 -6.24
C THR A 457 4.62 16.77 -7.09
N ARG A 458 5.11 18.01 -6.95
CA ARG A 458 4.67 19.16 -7.78
C ARG A 458 4.92 18.97 -9.29
N LYS A 459 5.93 18.17 -9.66
CA LYS A 459 6.24 17.81 -11.06
C LYS A 459 5.44 16.60 -11.56
N GLY A 460 4.55 16.06 -10.73
CA GLY A 460 3.66 14.95 -11.11
C GLY A 460 4.23 13.57 -10.83
N ALA A 461 5.24 13.43 -9.97
CA ALA A 461 5.64 12.12 -9.46
C ALA A 461 4.45 11.48 -8.73
N TRP A 462 4.13 10.24 -9.11
CA TRP A 462 3.06 9.47 -8.48
C TRP A 462 3.62 8.65 -7.33
N PHE A 463 3.14 8.88 -6.11
CA PHE A 463 3.39 8.01 -4.96
C PHE A 463 2.10 7.26 -4.59
N PRO A 464 2.21 6.11 -3.92
CA PRO A 464 1.04 5.42 -3.40
C PRO A 464 0.29 6.26 -2.36
N ASP A 465 -0.97 5.94 -2.10
CA ASP A 465 -1.77 6.71 -1.13
C ASP A 465 -1.48 6.32 0.33
N ASP A 466 -1.01 5.09 0.57
CA ASP A 466 -0.59 4.58 1.89
C ASP A 466 0.78 5.17 2.29
N GLU A 467 0.84 5.75 3.48
CA GLU A 467 2.02 6.44 4.03
C GLU A 467 3.18 5.47 4.32
N LEU A 468 2.87 4.21 4.59
CA LEU A 468 3.86 3.17 4.87
C LEU A 468 4.16 2.30 3.64
N GLU A 469 3.62 2.67 2.48
CA GLU A 469 3.92 2.02 1.21
C GLU A 469 5.20 2.61 0.60
N ALA A 470 6.06 1.72 0.16
CA ALA A 470 7.33 2.00 -0.50
C ALA A 470 7.30 1.39 -1.90
N LEU A 471 8.01 2.03 -2.83
CA LEU A 471 8.19 1.51 -4.18
C LEU A 471 9.61 0.99 -4.35
N ILE A 472 9.73 -0.28 -4.71
CA ILE A 472 10.99 -0.89 -5.12
C ILE A 472 11.12 -0.69 -6.63
N SER A 473 12.14 0.03 -7.08
CA SER A 473 12.45 0.08 -8.51
C SER A 473 13.02 -1.27 -8.93
N THR A 474 12.33 -1.92 -9.85
CA THR A 474 12.75 -3.22 -10.38
C THR A 474 13.06 -3.09 -11.85
N SER A 475 14.17 -3.72 -12.25
CA SER A 475 14.44 -3.87 -13.67
C SER A 475 13.33 -4.65 -14.34
N LYS A 476 13.35 -4.59 -15.67
CA LYS A 476 12.50 -5.38 -16.57
C LYS A 476 12.48 -6.88 -16.22
N ARG A 477 13.49 -7.37 -15.50
CA ARG A 477 13.68 -8.75 -15.07
C ARG A 477 13.01 -9.09 -13.73
N GLY A 478 12.40 -8.14 -13.03
CA GLY A 478 11.81 -8.35 -11.72
C GLY A 478 12.83 -8.46 -10.58
N ILE A 479 12.36 -8.91 -9.42
CA ILE A 479 13.17 -9.18 -8.22
C ILE A 479 13.54 -10.65 -8.20
N GLU A 480 14.82 -10.98 -8.13
CA GLU A 480 15.29 -12.37 -8.14
C GLU A 480 14.71 -13.18 -6.96
N SER A 481 14.35 -14.45 -7.18
CA SER A 481 13.72 -15.31 -6.16
C SER A 481 14.58 -15.48 -4.90
N GLN A 482 15.91 -15.46 -5.06
CA GLN A 482 16.88 -15.44 -3.95
C GLN A 482 16.80 -14.22 -3.03
N ARG A 483 16.06 -13.17 -3.39
CA ARG A 483 15.78 -12.02 -2.50
C ARG A 483 14.45 -12.15 -1.79
N LEU A 484 13.67 -13.17 -2.10
CA LEU A 484 12.33 -13.36 -1.58
C LEU A 484 12.37 -14.38 -0.44
N TRP A 485 11.78 -14.00 0.69
CA TRP A 485 11.66 -14.84 1.86
C TRP A 485 10.20 -14.97 2.23
N LEU A 486 9.67 -16.18 2.25
CA LEU A 486 8.29 -16.42 2.65
C LEU A 486 8.20 -16.40 4.17
N LEU A 487 7.31 -15.56 4.70
CA LEU A 487 6.94 -15.57 6.11
C LEU A 487 5.96 -16.69 6.40
N ASP A 488 6.17 -17.33 7.55
CA ASP A 488 5.26 -18.31 8.11
C ASP A 488 3.93 -17.68 8.54
N SER A 489 2.97 -18.52 8.91
CA SER A 489 1.63 -18.04 9.24
C SER A 489 1.57 -17.14 10.47
N THR A 490 2.56 -17.27 11.36
CA THR A 490 2.68 -16.47 12.58
C THR A 490 3.42 -15.15 12.35
N LEU A 491 4.06 -14.98 11.19
CA LEU A 491 4.92 -13.85 10.83
C LEU A 491 6.13 -13.69 11.76
N THR A 492 6.63 -14.79 12.33
CA THR A 492 7.78 -14.80 13.24
C THR A 492 9.01 -15.49 12.64
N ARG A 493 8.85 -16.20 11.52
CA ARG A 493 9.95 -16.84 10.80
C ARG A 493 9.77 -16.69 9.31
N ALA A 494 10.87 -16.47 8.60
CA ALA A 494 10.89 -16.57 7.15
C ALA A 494 12.03 -17.45 6.65
N ALA A 495 11.78 -18.14 5.53
CA ALA A 495 12.80 -18.86 4.79
C ALA A 495 12.84 -18.39 3.33
N LYS A 496 14.01 -18.49 2.72
CA LYS A 496 14.22 -18.13 1.32
C LYS A 496 13.33 -18.99 0.41
N VAL A 497 12.71 -18.36 -0.58
CA VAL A 497 11.82 -19.04 -1.55
C VAL A 497 12.52 -20.24 -2.21
N ASP A 498 13.77 -20.09 -2.62
CA ASP A 498 14.53 -21.17 -3.27
C ASP A 498 14.73 -22.37 -2.33
N ASP A 499 14.97 -22.11 -1.05
CA ASP A 499 15.18 -23.15 -0.05
C ASP A 499 13.88 -23.91 0.25
N ILE A 500 12.75 -23.20 0.27
CA ILE A 500 11.41 -23.78 0.43
C ILE A 500 11.12 -24.72 -0.74
N SER A 501 11.36 -24.28 -1.97
CA SER A 501 11.14 -25.07 -3.18
C SER A 501 12.03 -26.32 -3.21
N GLN A 502 13.29 -26.21 -2.81
CA GLN A 502 14.20 -27.37 -2.70
C GLN A 502 13.75 -28.39 -1.63
N GLN A 503 13.10 -27.94 -0.54
CA GLN A 503 12.56 -28.84 0.49
C GLN A 503 11.23 -29.48 0.09
N ALA A 504 10.56 -28.93 -0.91
CA ALA A 504 9.28 -29.41 -1.39
C ALA A 504 9.45 -30.58 -2.37
N LYS A 505 9.65 -31.80 -1.84
CA LYS A 505 9.70 -33.05 -2.65
C LYS A 505 8.47 -33.26 -3.56
N TYR A 506 7.33 -32.65 -3.21
CA TYR A 506 6.05 -32.69 -3.92
C TYR A 506 5.43 -31.28 -4.04
N GLY A 507 6.24 -30.25 -4.34
CA GLY A 507 5.80 -28.85 -4.38
C GLY A 507 4.55 -28.63 -5.23
N ASP A 508 4.49 -29.24 -6.41
CA ASP A 508 3.35 -29.17 -7.34
C ASP A 508 2.03 -29.59 -6.67
N SER A 509 2.05 -30.62 -5.82
CA SER A 509 0.85 -31.12 -5.13
C SER A 509 0.34 -30.20 -4.00
N ILE A 510 1.22 -29.36 -3.43
CA ILE A 510 0.83 -28.36 -2.44
C ILE A 510 0.18 -27.19 -3.19
N GLU A 511 0.83 -26.70 -4.23
CA GLU A 511 0.34 -25.60 -5.07
C GLU A 511 -1.01 -25.91 -5.73
N GLU A 512 -1.16 -27.10 -6.33
CA GLU A 512 -2.41 -27.53 -6.95
C GLU A 512 -3.58 -27.50 -5.97
N ARG A 513 -3.35 -27.92 -4.72
CA ARG A 513 -4.38 -27.88 -3.67
C ARG A 513 -4.66 -26.46 -3.20
N THR A 514 -3.65 -25.61 -3.10
CA THR A 514 -3.81 -24.17 -2.84
C THR A 514 -4.71 -23.54 -3.89
N HIS A 515 -4.42 -23.78 -5.17
CA HIS A 515 -5.20 -23.28 -6.30
C HIS A 515 -6.63 -23.85 -6.34
N SER A 516 -6.79 -25.12 -5.97
CA SER A 516 -8.10 -25.79 -5.83
C SER A 516 -8.92 -25.34 -4.62
N GLY A 517 -8.38 -24.45 -3.78
CA GLY A 517 -9.06 -23.84 -2.64
C GLY A 517 -8.93 -24.59 -1.32
N ALA A 518 -7.96 -25.48 -1.18
CA ALA A 518 -7.60 -26.03 0.12
C ALA A 518 -6.97 -24.94 1.01
N PHE A 519 -7.36 -24.90 2.28
CA PHE A 519 -6.74 -24.04 3.28
C PHE A 519 -5.47 -24.71 3.86
N ASN A 520 -4.42 -24.83 3.04
CA ASN A 520 -3.21 -25.60 3.31
C ASN A 520 -1.98 -24.75 3.73
N ARG A 521 -2.20 -23.54 4.27
CA ARG A 521 -1.11 -22.63 4.71
C ARG A 521 -0.08 -23.30 5.64
N HIS A 522 -0.56 -24.15 6.56
CA HIS A 522 0.26 -24.92 7.49
C HIS A 522 1.31 -25.82 6.82
N GLU A 523 1.11 -26.20 5.55
CA GLU A 523 2.08 -26.99 4.81
C GLU A 523 3.25 -26.16 4.30
N TYR A 524 3.01 -24.89 3.98
CA TYR A 524 4.06 -23.92 3.69
C TYR A 524 4.87 -23.61 4.96
N ASP A 525 4.21 -23.46 6.10
CA ASP A 525 4.88 -23.33 7.41
C ASP A 525 5.78 -24.54 7.69
N ALA A 526 5.28 -25.75 7.44
CA ALA A 526 6.06 -26.98 7.60
C ALA A 526 7.26 -27.06 6.63
N LEU A 527 7.21 -26.42 5.46
CA LEU A 527 8.38 -26.30 4.58
C LEU A 527 9.41 -25.33 5.17
N ILE A 528 8.99 -24.21 5.74
CA ILE A 528 9.88 -23.28 6.46
C ILE A 528 10.56 -24.01 7.63
N ASP A 529 9.82 -24.83 8.38
CA ASP A 529 10.40 -25.64 9.45
C ASP A 529 11.40 -26.67 8.93
N LYS A 530 11.16 -27.30 7.78
CA LYS A 530 12.14 -28.20 7.13
C LYS A 530 13.40 -27.47 6.70
N VAL A 531 13.28 -26.23 6.20
CA VAL A 531 14.44 -25.38 5.89
C VAL A 531 15.27 -25.15 7.16
N ALA A 532 14.62 -24.76 8.26
CA ALA A 532 15.29 -24.55 9.54
C ALA A 532 15.96 -25.84 10.06
N LEU A 533 15.27 -26.98 10.02
CA LEU A 533 15.79 -28.29 10.45
C LEU A 533 16.98 -28.76 9.58
N ALA A 534 17.03 -28.34 8.32
CA ALA A 534 18.16 -28.60 7.42
C ALA A 534 19.38 -27.70 7.70
N GLY A 535 19.32 -26.81 8.70
CA GLY A 535 20.40 -25.90 9.06
C GLY A 535 20.61 -24.77 8.05
N LYS A 536 19.61 -24.50 7.20
CA LYS A 536 19.67 -23.40 6.23
C LYS A 536 19.27 -22.07 6.89
N PRO A 537 19.71 -20.91 6.36
CA PRO A 537 19.39 -19.61 6.93
C PRO A 537 17.89 -19.36 7.03
N THR A 538 17.44 -18.89 8.20
CA THR A 538 16.06 -18.44 8.44
C THR A 538 16.05 -17.10 9.14
N LEU A 539 15.24 -16.16 8.67
CA LEU A 539 14.98 -14.90 9.36
C LEU A 539 14.04 -15.17 10.53
N THR A 540 14.35 -14.62 11.70
CA THR A 540 13.51 -14.73 12.91
C THR A 540 13.08 -13.33 13.33
N LEU A 541 11.79 -13.15 13.60
CA LEU A 541 11.16 -11.91 14.02
C LEU A 541 10.46 -12.14 15.35
N ASP A 542 10.87 -11.42 16.38
CA ASP A 542 10.40 -11.65 17.74
C ASP A 542 8.90 -11.37 17.88
N PRO A 543 8.13 -12.31 18.47
CA PRO A 543 6.72 -12.11 18.70
C PRO A 543 6.50 -10.98 19.72
N GLY A 544 5.69 -9.99 19.35
CA GLY A 544 5.33 -8.86 20.22
C GLY A 544 6.16 -7.59 20.02
N GLN A 545 7.21 -7.64 19.19
CA GLN A 545 7.90 -6.45 18.71
C GLN A 545 7.20 -5.89 17.46
N GLU A 546 7.13 -4.57 17.34
CA GLU A 546 6.82 -3.92 16.07
C GLU A 546 8.05 -3.98 15.16
N TRP A 547 7.92 -4.63 14.01
CA TRP A 547 8.99 -4.76 13.03
C TRP A 547 8.77 -3.83 11.84
N PHE A 548 9.79 -3.04 11.55
CA PHE A 548 9.88 -2.19 10.37
C PHE A 548 11.01 -2.62 9.43
N ALA A 549 10.97 -2.09 8.22
CA ALA A 549 11.95 -2.32 7.16
C ALA A 549 13.41 -2.21 7.62
N ASN A 550 13.73 -1.21 8.46
CA ASN A 550 15.10 -0.97 8.91
C ASN A 550 15.55 -1.90 10.03
N ASP A 551 14.62 -2.62 10.67
CA ASP A 551 14.94 -3.53 11.77
C ASP A 551 15.40 -4.90 11.25
N ILE A 552 15.21 -5.18 9.95
CA ILE A 552 15.57 -6.46 9.33
C ILE A 552 17.08 -6.66 9.34
N VAL A 553 17.50 -7.72 10.02
CA VAL A 553 18.87 -8.24 9.98
C VAL A 553 18.84 -9.59 9.27
N TRP A 554 19.49 -9.67 8.11
CA TRP A 554 19.53 -10.90 7.33
C TRP A 554 20.49 -11.92 7.97
N PRO A 555 20.09 -13.21 8.06
CA PRO A 555 21.00 -14.27 8.49
C PRO A 555 22.12 -14.46 7.46
N GLU A 556 23.32 -14.79 7.94
CA GLU A 556 24.52 -15.06 7.12
C GLU A 556 24.45 -16.40 6.38
#